data_AF-A0A4Q1V738-F1
#
_entry.id   AF-A0A4Q1V738-F1
#
_cell.length_a   1.000
_cell.length_b   1.000
_cell.length_c   1.000
_cell.angle_alpha   90.00
_cell.angle_beta   90.00
_cell.angle_gamma   90.00
#
_symmetry.space_group_name_H-M   'P 1'
#
loop_
_entity.id
_entity.type
_entity.pdbx_description
1 polymer ?
#
loop_
_entity_poly.entity_id
_entity_poly.type
_entity_poly.pdbx_seq_one_letter_code
_entity_poly.pdbx_strand_id
1 'polypeptide(L)'
;MAVIDENLCRAELSPAERASQTARRKAIYEELHPEAKAGAVSANARWNADANYAPAFTSNTAESTGRSLRAVQLDAERGEKISERALRLVVNTALNTGRFLDTLKKIKGEDAQVDAVQPALSGIAKLASMRVIRLLSHET
;
A
#
# COMPACT_ATOMS: atom_id res chain seq x y z
N MET A 1 -16.06 9.04 -6.36
CA MET A 1 -14.73 9.11 -7.02
C MET A 1 -14.00 10.38 -6.62
N ALA A 2 -14.53 11.57 -6.92
CA ALA A 2 -13.87 12.87 -6.73
C ALA A 2 -13.14 13.14 -5.39
N VAL A 3 -13.68 12.71 -4.23
CA VAL A 3 -13.03 12.94 -2.92
C VAL A 3 -11.79 12.04 -2.73
N ILE A 4 -11.82 10.81 -3.22
CA ILE A 4 -10.68 9.88 -3.12
C ILE A 4 -9.60 10.26 -4.13
N ASP A 5 -10.02 10.69 -5.32
CA ASP A 5 -9.17 11.34 -6.31
C ASP A 5 -8.39 12.51 -5.70
N GLU A 6 -9.10 13.45 -5.08
CA GLU A 6 -8.50 14.62 -4.46
C GLU A 6 -7.49 14.26 -3.37
N ASN A 7 -7.82 13.30 -2.49
CA ASN A 7 -6.89 12.83 -1.46
C ASN A 7 -5.66 12.14 -2.05
N LEU A 8 -5.81 11.35 -3.11
CA LEU A 8 -4.69 10.68 -3.79
C LEU A 8 -3.77 11.67 -4.52
N CYS A 9 -4.31 12.80 -4.96
CA CYS A 9 -3.55 13.89 -5.59
C CYS A 9 -2.82 14.80 -4.58
N ARG A 10 -3.23 14.81 -3.30
CA ARG A 10 -2.52 15.55 -2.25
C ARG A 10 -1.18 14.88 -1.91
N ALA A 11 -0.11 15.67 -1.86
CA ALA A 11 1.27 15.19 -1.75
C ALA A 11 1.63 14.52 -0.41
N GLU A 12 0.72 14.49 0.56
CA GLU A 12 1.04 14.13 1.96
C GLU A 12 0.61 12.71 2.36
N LEU A 13 0.19 11.86 1.42
CA LEU A 13 -0.15 10.48 1.77
C LEU A 13 1.08 9.62 2.00
N SER A 14 1.13 9.01 3.18
CA SER A 14 2.09 7.98 3.51
C SER A 14 1.86 6.69 2.72
N PRO A 15 2.85 5.79 2.61
CA PRO A 15 2.70 4.54 1.85
C PRO A 15 1.49 3.68 2.26
N ALA A 16 1.21 3.54 3.56
CA ALA A 16 0.07 2.77 4.05
C ALA A 16 -1.28 3.43 3.69
N GLU A 17 -1.38 4.75 3.77
CA GLU A 17 -2.59 5.49 3.41
C GLU A 17 -2.86 5.43 1.91
N ARG A 18 -1.81 5.55 1.08
CA ARG A 18 -1.93 5.36 -0.37
C ARG A 18 -2.43 3.96 -0.71
N ALA A 19 -1.89 2.93 -0.05
CA ALA A 19 -2.32 1.56 -0.29
C ALA A 19 -3.81 1.39 0.04
N SER A 20 -4.23 1.83 1.23
CA SER A 20 -5.64 1.78 1.65
C SER A 20 -6.57 2.54 0.70
N GLN A 21 -6.24 3.78 0.35
CA GLN A 21 -7.09 4.59 -0.53
C GLN A 21 -7.12 4.08 -1.97
N THR A 22 -6.01 3.55 -2.49
CA THR A 22 -5.95 2.97 -3.84
C THR A 22 -6.80 1.70 -3.92
N ALA A 23 -6.75 0.83 -2.91
CA ALA A 23 -7.61 -0.36 -2.86
C ALA A 23 -9.10 0.03 -2.76
N ARG A 24 -9.44 1.02 -1.92
CA ARG A 24 -10.82 1.54 -1.85
C ARG A 24 -11.29 2.12 -3.17
N ARG A 25 -10.44 2.91 -3.85
CA ARG A 25 -10.73 3.45 -5.19
C ARG A 25 -10.98 2.32 -6.19
N LYS A 26 -10.16 1.27 -6.15
CA LYS A 26 -10.29 0.11 -7.03
C LYS A 26 -11.61 -0.62 -6.83
N ALA A 27 -12.01 -0.88 -5.58
CA ALA A 27 -13.30 -1.48 -5.28
C ALA A 27 -14.47 -0.68 -5.86
N ILE A 28 -14.47 0.64 -5.67
CA ILE A 28 -15.51 1.52 -6.25
C ILE A 28 -15.45 1.53 -7.78
N TYR A 29 -14.25 1.51 -8.37
CA TYR A 29 -14.08 1.43 -9.82
C TYR A 29 -14.70 0.15 -10.38
N GLU A 30 -14.45 -0.99 -9.76
CA GLU A 30 -14.99 -2.29 -10.18
C GLU A 30 -16.50 -2.43 -9.94
N GLU A 31 -17.07 -1.70 -8.98
CA GLU A 31 -18.52 -1.56 -8.81
C GLU A 31 -19.15 -0.73 -9.93
N LEU A 32 -18.49 0.35 -10.36
CA LEU A 32 -18.97 1.25 -11.42
C LEU A 32 -18.72 0.70 -12.84
N HIS A 33 -17.72 -0.15 -13.01
CA HIS A 33 -17.30 -0.76 -14.28
C HIS A 33 -17.37 -2.29 -14.20
N PRO A 34 -18.56 -2.90 -14.12
CA PRO A 34 -18.71 -4.35 -14.07
C PRO A 34 -18.11 -5.04 -15.31
N GLU A 35 -18.05 -4.38 -16.46
CA GLU A 35 -17.37 -4.82 -17.68
C GLU A 35 -15.84 -4.93 -17.55
N ALA A 36 -15.27 -4.25 -16.55
CA ALA A 36 -13.85 -4.32 -16.22
C ALA A 36 -13.51 -5.46 -15.24
N LYS A 37 -14.50 -6.19 -14.72
CA LYS A 37 -14.26 -7.39 -13.89
C LYS A 37 -13.59 -8.48 -14.72
N ALA A 38 -12.59 -9.13 -14.13
CA ALA A 38 -11.72 -10.10 -14.78
C ALA A 38 -12.52 -11.19 -15.54
N GLY A 39 -12.29 -11.29 -16.86
CA GLY A 39 -12.90 -12.33 -17.71
C GLY A 39 -13.01 -12.01 -19.21
N ALA A 40 -12.86 -10.75 -19.63
CA ALA A 40 -13.16 -10.33 -21.00
C ALA A 40 -11.95 -10.14 -21.96
N VAL A 41 -10.75 -10.70 -21.71
CA VAL A 41 -9.60 -10.48 -22.60
C VAL A 41 -9.16 -11.74 -23.36
N SER A 42 -9.28 -11.61 -24.68
CA SER A 42 -8.81 -12.46 -25.77
C SER A 42 -7.41 -13.05 -25.56
N ALA A 43 -7.20 -14.24 -26.13
CA ALA A 43 -6.02 -15.11 -26.07
C ALA A 43 -4.67 -14.47 -26.46
N ASN A 44 -4.66 -13.22 -26.96
CA ASN A 44 -3.46 -12.51 -27.40
C ASN A 44 -2.63 -11.88 -26.25
N ALA A 45 -3.16 -11.83 -25.02
CA ALA A 45 -2.46 -11.24 -23.86
C ALA A 45 -1.36 -12.13 -23.25
N ARG A 46 -1.20 -13.39 -23.72
CA ARG A 46 -0.29 -14.39 -23.10
C ARG A 46 1.21 -14.09 -23.22
N TRP A 47 1.62 -13.09 -24.01
CA TRP A 47 3.03 -12.87 -24.35
C TRP A 47 3.74 -11.77 -23.54
N ASN A 48 3.03 -11.01 -22.71
CA ASN A 48 3.62 -10.01 -21.81
C ASN A 48 3.22 -10.31 -20.37
N ALA A 49 4.12 -10.93 -19.60
CA ALA A 49 3.88 -11.31 -18.21
C ALA A 49 3.59 -10.13 -17.25
N ASP A 50 3.77 -8.88 -17.71
CA ASP A 50 3.42 -7.64 -17.00
C ASP A 50 1.99 -7.14 -17.27
N ALA A 51 1.22 -7.78 -18.17
CA ALA A 51 0.00 -7.23 -18.74
C ALA A 51 -1.30 -7.98 -18.36
N ASN A 52 -1.36 -8.58 -17.17
CA ASN A 52 -2.56 -9.30 -16.73
C ASN A 52 -3.46 -8.44 -15.83
N TYR A 53 -4.61 -8.03 -16.40
CA TYR A 53 -5.85 -7.60 -15.73
C TYR A 53 -5.71 -6.53 -14.63
N ALA A 54 -5.35 -5.30 -15.03
CA ALA A 54 -5.69 -4.05 -14.36
C ALA A 54 -5.54 -2.76 -15.24
N PRO A 55 -5.57 -2.77 -16.60
CA PRO A 55 -5.13 -1.60 -17.37
C PRO A 55 -6.04 -0.38 -17.23
N ALA A 56 -7.37 -0.54 -17.24
CA ALA A 56 -8.28 0.61 -17.22
C ALA A 56 -8.26 1.37 -15.88
N PHE A 57 -8.39 0.66 -14.75
CA PHE A 57 -8.25 1.25 -13.42
C PHE A 57 -6.86 1.87 -13.20
N THR A 58 -5.81 1.12 -13.53
CA THR A 58 -4.43 1.57 -13.29
C THR A 58 -4.09 2.78 -14.14
N SER A 59 -4.45 2.78 -15.43
CA SER A 59 -4.24 3.93 -16.33
C SER A 59 -5.04 5.14 -15.86
N ASN A 60 -6.34 4.97 -15.59
CA ASN A 60 -7.19 6.04 -15.11
C ASN A 60 -6.66 6.67 -13.81
N THR A 61 -6.23 5.84 -12.87
CA THR A 61 -5.71 6.30 -11.58
C THR A 61 -4.33 6.93 -11.73
N ALA A 62 -3.46 6.38 -12.58
CA ALA A 62 -2.14 6.94 -12.88
C ALA A 62 -2.27 8.32 -13.52
N GLU A 63 -3.16 8.47 -14.50
CA GLU A 63 -3.46 9.74 -15.16
C GLU A 63 -4.03 10.77 -14.17
N SER A 64 -4.99 10.35 -13.35
CA SER A 64 -5.63 11.25 -12.37
C SER A 64 -4.66 11.70 -11.27
N THR A 65 -3.74 10.82 -10.84
CA THR A 65 -2.82 11.07 -9.70
C THR A 65 -1.42 11.52 -10.11
N GLY A 66 -1.08 11.51 -11.40
CA GLY A 66 0.26 11.80 -11.91
C GLY A 66 1.32 10.77 -11.51
N ARG A 67 0.92 9.57 -11.06
CA ARG A 67 1.83 8.51 -10.59
C ARG A 67 2.09 7.49 -11.70
N SER A 68 3.25 6.84 -11.67
CA SER A 68 3.51 5.73 -12.60
C SER A 68 2.51 4.57 -12.43
N LEU A 69 2.20 3.89 -13.53
CA LEU A 69 1.36 2.68 -13.53
C LEU A 69 1.84 1.66 -12.49
N ARG A 70 3.17 1.45 -12.41
CA ARG A 70 3.79 0.51 -11.47
C ARG A 70 3.53 0.90 -10.01
N ALA A 71 3.57 2.19 -9.68
CA ALA A 71 3.30 2.67 -8.32
C ALA A 71 1.83 2.43 -7.93
N VAL A 72 0.90 2.73 -8.84
CA VAL A 72 -0.53 2.48 -8.62
C VAL A 72 -0.81 0.99 -8.42
N GLN A 73 -0.22 0.12 -9.23
CA GLN A 73 -0.34 -1.33 -9.08
C GLN A 73 0.18 -1.82 -7.73
N LEU A 74 1.35 -1.33 -7.28
CA LEU A 74 1.90 -1.69 -5.97
C LEU A 74 1.02 -1.25 -4.83
N ASP A 75 0.52 -0.01 -4.88
CA ASP A 75 -0.33 0.53 -3.82
C ASP A 75 -1.68 -0.21 -3.78
N ALA A 76 -2.27 -0.52 -4.94
CA ALA A 76 -3.46 -1.38 -5.03
C ALA A 76 -3.21 -2.78 -4.45
N GLU A 77 -2.14 -3.46 -4.88
CA GLU A 77 -1.81 -4.81 -4.41
C GLU A 77 -1.59 -4.85 -2.89
N ARG A 78 -0.88 -3.85 -2.33
CA ARG A 78 -0.66 -3.73 -0.88
C ARG A 78 -1.97 -3.52 -0.14
N GLY A 79 -2.84 -2.64 -0.64
CA GLY A 79 -4.12 -2.35 0.00
C GLY A 79 -5.12 -3.50 -0.07
N GLU A 80 -5.03 -4.37 -1.08
CA GLU A 80 -5.86 -5.57 -1.18
C GLU A 80 -5.39 -6.72 -0.29
N LYS A 81 -4.08 -6.89 -0.14
CA LYS A 81 -3.49 -8.04 0.57
C LYS A 81 -3.26 -7.77 2.06
N ILE A 82 -3.09 -6.50 2.46
CA ILE A 82 -2.88 -6.12 3.85
C ILE A 82 -4.22 -5.68 4.44
N SER A 83 -4.60 -6.28 5.57
CA SER A 83 -5.80 -5.90 6.31
C SER A 83 -5.78 -4.42 6.70
N GLU A 84 -6.97 -3.80 6.73
CA GLU A 84 -7.11 -2.40 7.13
C GLU A 84 -6.59 -2.17 8.56
N ARG A 85 -6.83 -3.12 9.47
CA ARG A 85 -6.33 -3.08 10.84
C ARG A 85 -4.80 -3.05 10.89
N ALA A 86 -4.12 -3.88 10.11
CA ALA A 86 -2.66 -3.88 10.05
C ALA A 86 -2.10 -2.60 9.39
N LEU A 87 -2.74 -2.08 8.33
CA LEU A 87 -2.35 -0.80 7.73
C LEU A 87 -2.45 0.35 8.73
N ARG A 88 -3.55 0.44 9.48
CA ARG A 88 -3.75 1.50 10.50
C ARG A 88 -2.68 1.50 11.58
N LEU A 89 -2.19 0.33 12.00
CA LEU A 89 -1.10 0.22 12.99
C LEU A 89 0.24 0.72 12.47
N VAL A 90 0.43 0.70 11.15
CA VAL A 90 1.68 1.13 10.50
C VAL A 90 1.68 2.64 10.22
N VAL A 91 0.50 3.25 10.03
CA VAL A 91 0.38 4.70 9.81
C VAL A 91 1.03 5.49 10.95
N ASN A 92 1.70 6.61 10.63
CA ASN A 92 2.45 7.45 11.58
C ASN A 92 3.58 6.74 12.34
N THR A 93 4.04 5.58 11.86
CA THR A 93 5.19 4.89 12.44
C THR A 93 6.36 4.84 11.46
N ALA A 94 7.57 4.60 11.97
CA ALA A 94 8.75 4.38 11.13
C ALA A 94 8.67 3.10 10.27
N LEU A 95 7.69 2.22 10.52
CA LEU A 95 7.41 1.05 9.69
C LEU A 95 6.66 1.39 8.40
N ASN A 96 6.19 2.63 8.25
CA ASN A 96 5.40 3.08 7.10
C ASN A 96 6.25 3.28 5.84
N THR A 97 6.85 2.19 5.38
CA THR A 97 7.75 2.12 4.24
C THR A 97 7.26 1.07 3.26
N GLY A 98 7.49 1.29 1.96
CA GLY A 98 7.10 0.32 0.93
C GLY A 98 7.71 -1.07 1.17
N ARG A 99 8.95 -1.12 1.66
CA ARG A 99 9.64 -2.38 1.96
C ARG A 99 8.94 -3.18 3.06
N PHE A 100 8.54 -2.54 4.15
CA PHE A 100 7.84 -3.22 5.23
C PHE A 100 6.44 -3.68 4.79
N LEU A 101 5.72 -2.84 4.03
CA LEU A 101 4.42 -3.24 3.46
C LEU A 101 4.57 -4.44 2.49
N ASP A 102 5.66 -4.50 1.72
CA ASP A 102 5.94 -5.64 0.84
C ASP A 102 6.29 -6.93 1.60
N THR A 103 6.80 -6.84 2.83
CA THR A 103 6.93 -8.00 3.72
C THR A 103 5.58 -8.38 4.33
N LEU A 104 4.78 -7.39 4.76
CA LEU A 104 3.50 -7.59 5.42
C LEU A 104 2.47 -8.24 4.49
N LYS A 105 2.42 -7.85 3.21
CA LYS A 105 1.49 -8.41 2.21
C LYS A 105 1.70 -9.90 1.92
N LYS A 106 2.86 -10.48 2.32
CA LYS A 106 3.16 -11.90 2.16
C LYS A 106 2.59 -12.75 3.30
N ILE A 107 2.26 -12.13 4.43
CA ILE A 107 1.69 -12.78 5.60
C ILE A 107 0.19 -12.93 5.36
N LYS A 108 -0.31 -14.16 5.47
CA LYS A 108 -1.74 -14.47 5.32
C LYS A 108 -2.44 -14.40 6.67
N GLY A 109 -3.62 -13.80 6.68
CA GLY A 109 -4.45 -13.66 7.88
C GLY A 109 -4.25 -12.31 8.56
N GLU A 110 -5.36 -11.69 8.96
CA GLU A 110 -5.37 -10.38 9.60
C GLU A 110 -4.61 -10.39 10.93
N ASP A 111 -4.89 -11.36 11.81
CA ASP A 111 -4.24 -11.42 13.12
C ASP A 111 -2.73 -11.63 13.00
N ALA A 112 -2.29 -12.50 12.09
CA ALA A 112 -0.86 -12.71 11.83
C ALA A 112 -0.16 -11.46 11.27
N GLN A 113 -0.85 -10.65 10.47
CA GLN A 113 -0.32 -9.37 10.01
C GLN A 113 -0.19 -8.38 11.17
N VAL A 114 -1.21 -8.27 12.02
CA VAL A 114 -1.21 -7.40 13.21
C VAL A 114 -0.09 -7.81 14.17
N ASP A 115 0.02 -9.10 14.45
CA ASP A 115 1.05 -9.69 15.32
C ASP A 115 2.45 -9.51 14.77
N ALA A 116 2.63 -9.36 13.46
CA ALA A 116 3.93 -9.05 12.86
C ALA A 116 4.34 -7.58 13.04
N VAL A 117 3.37 -6.66 13.09
CA VAL A 117 3.63 -5.22 13.27
C VAL A 117 4.09 -4.90 14.69
N GLN A 118 3.50 -5.56 15.69
CA GLN A 118 3.69 -5.19 17.09
C GLN A 118 5.13 -5.42 17.63
N PRO A 119 5.81 -6.55 17.36
CA PRO A 119 7.21 -6.75 17.70
C PRO A 119 8.12 -5.78 16.95
N ALA A 120 7.83 -5.48 15.68
CA ALA A 120 8.62 -4.57 14.86
C ALA A 120 8.60 -3.14 15.43
N LEU A 121 7.44 -2.67 15.92
CA LEU A 121 7.31 -1.40 16.63
C LEU A 121 8.13 -1.41 17.93
N SER A 122 8.06 -2.49 18.70
CA SER A 122 8.82 -2.62 19.95
C SER A 122 10.34 -2.58 19.72
N GLY A 123 10.82 -3.19 18.62
CA GLY A 123 12.23 -3.19 18.25
C GLY A 123 12.73 -1.79 17.90
N ILE A 124 11.94 -1.01 17.16
CA ILE A 124 12.28 0.39 16.83
C ILE A 124 12.33 1.25 18.08
N ALA A 125 11.37 1.12 19.00
CA ALA A 125 11.36 1.86 20.25
C ALA A 125 12.61 1.57 21.10
N LYS A 126 13.01 0.30 21.20
CA LYS A 126 14.25 -0.10 21.90
C LYS A 126 15.51 0.50 21.25
N LEU A 127 15.61 0.45 19.93
CA LEU A 127 16.74 1.04 19.18
C LEU A 127 16.80 2.56 19.34
N ALA A 128 15.65 3.25 19.32
CA ALA A 128 15.57 4.68 19.53
C ALA A 128 16.04 5.06 20.94
N SER A 129 15.55 4.40 21.99
CA SER A 129 16.01 4.63 23.37
C SER A 129 17.50 4.38 23.54
N MET A 130 18.04 3.31 22.95
CA MET A 130 19.47 2.99 23.05
C MET A 130 20.35 4.04 22.37
N ARG A 131 19.87 4.64 21.27
CA ARG A 131 20.59 5.70 20.55
C ARG A 131 20.63 7.00 21.33
N VAL A 132 19.54 7.37 22.01
CA VAL A 132 19.50 8.56 22.88
C VAL A 132 20.47 8.41 24.05
N ILE A 133 20.47 7.26 24.72
CA ILE A 133 21.42 7.00 25.84
C ILE A 133 22.87 7.13 25.37
N ARG A 134 23.22 6.54 24.22
CA ARG A 134 24.60 6.61 23.69
C ARG A 134 25.05 8.03 23.34
N LEU A 135 24.14 8.87 22.85
CA LEU A 135 24.45 10.27 22.52
C LEU A 135 24.72 11.09 23.80
N LEU A 136 23.91 10.88 24.84
CA LEU A 136 24.07 11.57 26.13
C LEU A 136 25.35 11.15 26.88
N SER A 137 25.87 9.94 26.65
CA SER A 137 27.11 9.45 27.29
C SER A 137 28.41 9.95 26.64
N HIS A 138 28.34 10.61 25.47
CA HIS A 138 29.53 11.14 24.77
C HIS A 138 29.70 12.67 24.95
N GLU A 139 28.78 13.34 25.64
CA GLU A 139 28.82 14.79 25.91
C GLU A 139 29.22 15.16 27.35
N THR A 140 29.69 14.18 28.16
CA THR A 140 30.19 14.37 29.53
C THR A 140 31.66 14.01 29.64
#